data_AF-A0A9E5Y9L0-F1
#
_entry.id   AF-A0A9E5Y9L0-F1
#
_cell.length_a   1.000
_cell.length_b   1.000
_cell.length_c   1.000
_cell.angle_alpha   90.00
_cell.angle_beta   90.00
_cell.angle_gamma   90.00
#
_symmetry.space_group_name_H-M   'P 1'
#
loop_
_entity.id
_entity.type
_entity.pdbx_description
1 polymer ?
#
loop_
_entity_poly.entity_id
_entity_poly.type
_entity_poly.pdbx_seq_one_letter_code
_entity_poly.pdbx_strand_id
1 'polypeptide(L)'
;MKWRKCMNIWLVNPFDPLPGESLRPGRYAFMTELLANKGHKVTWWTSNFFHTAKSFREEVKENKPNLKIIQLPTPKYKNNIGFKRFWNHYVYARRFGHESRHIKNPPDI
;
A
#
# COMPACT_ATOMS: atom_id res chain seq x y z
N MET A 1 -2.76 22.99 14.73
CA MET A 1 -2.36 23.09 13.31
C MET A 1 -3.47 22.53 12.44
N LYS A 2 -4.37 23.39 11.93
CA LYS A 2 -5.44 23.01 10.98
C LYS A 2 -4.83 22.95 9.57
N TRP A 3 -5.01 21.84 8.86
CA TRP A 3 -4.61 21.73 7.47
C TRP A 3 -5.54 22.60 6.62
N ARG A 4 -4.98 23.38 5.70
CA ARG A 4 -5.73 24.38 4.94
C ARG A 4 -6.62 23.76 3.85
N LYS A 5 -6.45 22.47 3.50
CA LYS A 5 -7.24 21.75 2.50
C LYS A 5 -7.19 20.23 2.69
N CYS A 6 -8.32 19.54 2.51
CA CYS A 6 -8.39 18.08 2.36
C CYS A 6 -7.83 17.68 0.97
N MET A 7 -7.06 16.59 0.91
CA MET A 7 -6.39 16.15 -0.32
C MET A 7 -6.60 14.65 -0.55
N ASN A 8 -6.55 14.25 -1.82
CA ASN A 8 -6.40 12.86 -2.22
C ASN A 8 -4.90 12.55 -2.26
N ILE A 9 -4.43 11.62 -1.44
CA ILE A 9 -3.00 11.28 -1.33
C ILE A 9 -2.81 9.82 -1.67
N TRP A 10 -1.85 9.51 -2.53
CA TRP A 10 -1.47 8.13 -2.82
C TRP A 10 -0.15 7.76 -2.15
N LEU A 11 -0.19 6.66 -1.42
CA LEU A 11 0.99 6.04 -0.83
C LEU A 11 1.27 4.75 -1.58
N VAL A 12 2.42 4.68 -2.26
CA VAL A 12 2.82 3.51 -3.07
C VAL A 12 3.95 2.80 -2.34
N ASN A 13 3.60 1.76 -1.58
CA ASN A 13 4.56 1.01 -0.79
C ASN A 13 4.11 -0.46 -0.63
N PRO A 14 4.86 -1.44 -1.16
CA PRO A 14 4.51 -2.85 -1.06
C PRO A 14 5.03 -3.56 0.21
N PHE A 15 5.82 -2.88 1.05
CA PHE A 15 6.68 -3.53 2.05
C PHE A 15 6.18 -3.42 3.49
N ASP A 16 5.62 -2.27 3.85
CA ASP A 16 5.22 -2.01 5.23
C ASP A 16 4.12 -2.99 5.68
N PRO A 17 4.12 -3.39 6.97
CA PRO A 17 3.04 -4.18 7.53
C PRO A 17 1.70 -3.46 7.44
N LEU A 18 0.65 -4.18 7.07
CA LEU A 18 -0.71 -3.66 6.99
C LEU A 18 -1.36 -3.63 8.38
N PRO A 19 -2.40 -2.79 8.59
CA PRO A 19 -3.14 -2.79 9.84
C PRO A 19 -3.67 -4.20 10.19
N GLY A 20 -3.39 -4.66 11.41
CA GLY A 20 -3.77 -6.00 11.89
C GLY A 20 -2.71 -7.09 11.69
N GLU A 21 -1.64 -6.84 10.94
CA GLU A 21 -0.49 -7.77 10.87
C GLU A 21 0.35 -7.69 12.16
N SER A 22 1.01 -8.81 12.52
CA SER A 22 1.74 -8.96 13.79
C SER A 22 3.04 -8.15 13.90
N LEU A 23 3.48 -7.51 12.82
CA LEU A 23 4.69 -6.70 12.81
C LEU A 23 4.38 -5.23 13.14
N ARG A 24 5.35 -4.57 13.77
CA ARG A 24 5.26 -3.13 14.06
C ARG A 24 5.05 -2.33 12.76
N PRO A 25 4.14 -1.34 12.74
CA PRO A 25 3.98 -0.45 11.59
C PRO A 25 5.30 0.21 11.18
N GLY A 26 5.56 0.19 9.88
CA GLY A 26 6.69 0.91 9.30
C GLY A 26 6.39 2.40 9.13
N ARG A 27 7.31 3.10 8.47
CA ARG A 27 7.22 4.57 8.26
C ARG A 27 6.03 4.95 7.38
N TYR A 28 5.76 4.17 6.34
CA TYR A 28 4.68 4.44 5.40
C TYR A 28 3.32 4.08 6.00
N ALA A 29 3.25 2.98 6.76
CA ALA A 29 2.05 2.67 7.55
C ALA A 29 1.72 3.82 8.52
N PHE A 30 2.71 4.30 9.29
CA PHE A 30 2.53 5.43 10.20
C PHE A 30 2.10 6.71 9.47
N MET A 31 2.76 7.07 8.35
CA MET A 31 2.38 8.23 7.53
C MET A 31 0.94 8.12 7.02
N THR A 32 0.55 6.93 6.55
CA THR A 32 -0.77 6.65 6.00
C THR A 32 -1.85 6.92 7.06
N GLU A 33 -1.65 6.40 8.27
CA GLU A 33 -2.57 6.62 9.38
C GLU A 33 -2.60 8.08 9.82
N LEU A 34 -1.44 8.74 9.91
CA LEU A 34 -1.36 10.14 10.28
C LEU A 34 -2.11 11.05 9.32
N LEU A 35 -1.96 10.83 8.01
CA LEU A 35 -2.62 11.61 6.96
C LEU A 35 -4.14 11.36 6.95
N ALA A 36 -4.56 10.11 7.07
CA ALA A 36 -5.98 9.75 7.15
C ALA A 36 -6.65 10.35 8.39
N ASN A 37 -5.99 10.29 9.56
CA ASN A 37 -6.46 10.88 10.81
C ASN A 37 -6.51 12.42 10.76
N LYS A 38 -5.70 13.04 9.91
CA LYS A 38 -5.74 14.50 9.64
C LYS A 38 -6.85 14.90 8.65
N GLY A 39 -7.63 13.94 8.15
CA GLY A 39 -8.79 14.19 7.28
C GLY A 39 -8.47 14.19 5.79
N HIS A 40 -7.29 13.73 5.36
CA HIS A 40 -6.98 13.50 3.96
C HIS A 40 -7.53 12.16 3.50
N LYS A 41 -7.94 12.05 2.23
CA LYS A 41 -8.34 10.77 1.61
C LYS A 41 -7.08 10.05 1.15
N VAL A 42 -6.69 8.99 1.83
CA VAL A 42 -5.45 8.27 1.53
C VAL A 42 -5.77 6.97 0.82
N THR A 43 -5.13 6.73 -0.32
CA THR A 43 -5.12 5.42 -0.99
C THR A 43 -3.73 4.82 -0.87
N TRP A 44 -3.63 3.71 -0.15
CA TRP A 44 -2.39 2.96 -0.01
C TRP A 44 -2.37 1.78 -0.99
N TRP A 45 -1.51 1.89 -2.00
CA TRP A 45 -1.21 0.83 -2.95
C TRP A 45 -0.12 -0.08 -2.38
N THR A 46 -0.44 -1.35 -2.14
CA THR A 46 0.47 -2.33 -1.56
C THR A 46 0.45 -3.63 -2.35
N SER A 47 1.40 -4.52 -2.06
CA SER A 47 1.44 -5.87 -2.61
C SER A 47 0.52 -6.80 -1.81
N ASN A 48 -0.15 -7.74 -2.47
CA ASN A 48 -0.81 -8.84 -1.74
C ASN A 48 0.20 -9.86 -1.16
N PHE A 49 1.50 -9.72 -1.44
CA PHE A 49 2.55 -10.59 -0.95
C PHE A 49 3.32 -9.91 0.18
N PHE A 50 3.38 -10.57 1.34
CA PHE A 50 4.11 -10.09 2.49
C PHE A 50 5.59 -10.42 2.39
N HIS A 51 6.41 -9.41 2.08
CA HIS A 51 7.83 -9.61 1.83
C HIS A 51 8.60 -10.12 3.05
N THR A 52 8.21 -9.78 4.28
CA THR A 52 8.89 -10.24 5.50
C THR A 52 8.58 -11.72 5.78
N ALA A 53 7.30 -12.11 5.75
CA ALA A 53 6.86 -13.48 6.04
C ALA A 53 6.96 -14.44 4.83
N LYS A 54 7.20 -13.92 3.62
CA LYS A 54 7.20 -14.68 2.35
C LYS A 54 5.89 -15.44 2.09
N SER A 55 4.77 -14.86 2.50
CA SER A 55 3.42 -15.42 2.35
C SER A 55 2.50 -14.44 1.64
N PHE A 56 1.32 -14.90 1.19
CA PHE A 56 0.26 -14.00 0.76
C PHE A 56 -0.47 -13.43 1.96
N ARG A 57 -0.88 -12.17 1.83
CA ARG A 57 -1.70 -11.45 2.80
C ARG A 57 -3.15 -11.85 2.63
N GLU A 58 -3.87 -11.88 3.74
CA GLU A 58 -5.33 -11.85 3.69
C GLU A 58 -5.81 -10.51 3.16
N GLU A 59 -7.04 -10.47 2.66
CA GLU A 59 -7.66 -9.24 2.22
C GLU A 59 -7.91 -8.33 3.43
N VAL A 60 -7.44 -7.09 3.35
CA VAL A 60 -7.62 -6.14 4.45
C VAL A 60 -9.04 -5.60 4.44
N LYS A 61 -9.75 -5.76 5.56
CA LYS A 61 -11.02 -5.08 5.79
C LYS A 61 -10.76 -3.63 6.18
N GLU A 62 -11.25 -2.70 5.36
CA GLU A 62 -11.08 -1.26 5.60
C GLU A 62 -11.88 -0.83 6.84
N ASN A 63 -11.18 -0.54 7.93
CA ASN A 63 -11.81 -0.13 9.19
C ASN A 63 -11.78 1.40 9.42
N LYS A 64 -11.27 2.18 8.45
CA LYS A 64 -11.10 3.64 8.58
C LYS A 64 -11.72 4.37 7.39
N PRO A 65 -12.57 5.39 7.61
CA PRO A 65 -13.34 6.03 6.53
C PRO A 65 -12.49 6.79 5.50
N ASN A 66 -11.29 7.25 5.90
CA ASN A 66 -10.40 8.06 5.05
C ASN A 66 -9.20 7.27 4.51
N LEU A 67 -9.18 5.95 4.67
CA LEU A 67 -8.08 5.10 4.25
C LEU A 67 -8.60 3.95 3.39
N LYS A 68 -8.22 3.97 2.11
CA LYS A 68 -8.41 2.87 1.18
C LYS A 68 -7.11 2.08 1.02
N ILE A 69 -7.15 0.76 1.09
CA ILE A 69 -5.98 -0.10 0.87
C ILE A 69 -6.21 -0.96 -0.37
N ILE A 70 -5.34 -0.84 -1.37
CA ILE A 70 -5.42 -1.60 -2.62
C ILE A 70 -4.26 -2.60 -2.65
N GLN A 71 -4.58 -3.88 -2.52
CA GLN A 71 -3.62 -4.98 -2.60
C GLN A 71 -3.49 -5.46 -4.05
N LEU A 72 -2.36 -5.16 -4.68
CA LEU A 72 -2.05 -5.60 -6.03
C LEU A 72 -1.47 -7.02 -6.00
N PRO A 73 -2.01 -7.97 -6.79
CA PRO A 73 -1.49 -9.32 -6.72
C PRO A 73 -0.09 -9.45 -7.34
N THR A 74 0.81 -10.22 -6.73
CA THR A 74 2.21 -10.37 -7.20
C THR A 74 2.67 -11.84 -7.08
N PRO A 75 3.70 -12.28 -7.82
CA PRO A 75 4.16 -13.67 -7.76
C PRO A 75 4.97 -13.94 -6.48
N LYS A 76 4.81 -15.11 -5.86
CA LYS A 76 5.59 -15.50 -4.68
C LYS A 76 7.09 -15.64 -4.98
N TYR A 77 7.92 -15.37 -3.98
CA TYR A 77 9.35 -15.69 -3.99
C TYR A 77 9.84 -16.05 -2.58
N LYS A 78 11.01 -16.70 -2.47
CA LYS A 78 11.55 -17.18 -1.17
C LYS A 78 12.76 -16.39 -0.70
N ASN A 79 13.69 -16.09 -1.60
CA ASN A 79 14.99 -15.50 -1.23
C ASN A 79 14.93 -13.97 -1.19
N ASN A 80 15.66 -13.37 -0.25
CA ASN A 80 15.77 -11.92 -0.15
C ASN A 80 16.55 -11.29 -1.31
N ILE A 81 17.36 -12.06 -2.04
CA ILE A 81 18.09 -11.59 -3.22
C ILE A 81 17.88 -12.59 -4.36
N GLY A 82 17.60 -12.09 -5.57
CA GLY A 82 17.53 -12.91 -6.79
C GLY A 82 16.43 -12.49 -7.77
N PHE A 83 16.47 -13.09 -8.96
CA PHE A 83 15.60 -12.76 -10.09
C PHE A 83 14.11 -12.91 -9.78
N LYS A 84 13.71 -13.86 -8.93
CA LYS A 84 12.29 -14.01 -8.53
C LYS A 84 11.79 -12.82 -7.71
N ARG A 85 12.64 -12.21 -6.87
CA ARG A 85 12.30 -10.98 -6.12
C ARG A 85 12.19 -9.79 -7.07
N PHE A 86 13.13 -9.67 -8.02
CA PHE A 86 13.07 -8.65 -9.06
C PHE A 86 11.78 -8.78 -9.89
N TRP A 87 11.43 -10.00 -10.30
CA TRP A 87 10.20 -10.29 -11.04
C TRP A 87 8.94 -9.92 -10.24
N ASN A 88 8.91 -10.23 -8.94
CA ASN A 88 7.82 -9.79 -8.07
C ASN A 88 7.64 -8.26 -8.08
N HIS A 89 8.73 -7.50 -7.95
CA HIS A 89 8.68 -6.04 -7.96
C HIS A 89 8.29 -5.48 -9.33
N TYR A 90 8.77 -6.08 -10.42
CA TYR A 90 8.39 -5.72 -11.78
C TYR A 90 6.87 -5.91 -12.00
N VAL A 91 6.32 -7.06 -11.59
CA VAL A 91 4.88 -7.31 -11.69
C VAL A 91 4.07 -6.32 -10.84
N TYR A 92 4.53 -6.00 -9.63
CA TYR A 92 3.91 -4.96 -8.79
C TYR A 92 3.87 -3.61 -9.51
N ALA A 93 5.00 -3.13 -10.03
CA ALA A 93 5.08 -1.85 -10.73
C ALA A 93 4.20 -1.80 -11.99
N ARG A 94 4.21 -2.88 -12.79
CA ARG A 94 3.36 -3.02 -13.98
C ARG A 94 1.88 -2.94 -13.63
N ARG A 95 1.45 -3.64 -12.58
CA ARG A 95 0.06 -3.63 -12.12
C ARG A 95 -0.33 -2.28 -11.55
N PHE A 96 0.51 -1.68 -10.72
CA PHE A 96 0.26 -0.33 -10.23
C PHE A 96 0.07 0.66 -11.39
N GLY A 97 0.95 0.65 -12.38
CA GLY A 97 0.86 1.53 -13.55
C GLY A 97 -0.35 1.27 -14.46
N HIS A 98 -0.94 0.07 -14.41
CA HIS A 98 -2.19 -0.26 -15.08
C HIS A 98 -3.40 0.17 -14.24
N GLU A 99 -3.54 -0.37 -13.03
CA GLU A 99 -4.70 -0.17 -12.15
C GLU A 99 -4.89 1.30 -11.75
N SER A 100 -3.80 2.04 -11.52
CA SER A 100 -3.88 3.46 -11.16
C SER A 100 -4.59 4.31 -12.21
N ARG A 101 -4.51 3.96 -13.49
CA ARG A 101 -5.14 4.71 -14.59
C ARG A 101 -6.67 4.63 -14.56
N HIS A 102 -7.21 3.63 -13.86
CA HIS A 102 -8.65 3.39 -13.78
C HIS A 102 -9.30 4.02 -12.54
N ILE A 103 -8.53 4.70 -11.68
CA ILE A 103 -9.07 5.38 -10.51
C ILE A 103 -9.63 6.75 -10.89
N LYS A 104 -10.92 6.96 -10.58
CA LYS A 104 -11.66 8.20 -10.90
C LYS A 104 -11.09 9.45 -10.22
N ASN A 105 -10.55 9.31 -9.01
CA ASN A 105 -9.98 10.41 -8.22
C ASN A 105 -8.46 10.19 -8.09
N PRO A 106 -7.65 10.71 -9.03
CA PRO A 106 -6.19 10.61 -8.95
C PRO A 106 -5.65 11.37 -7.73
N PRO A 107 -4.39 11.12 -7.34
CA PRO A 107 -3.80 11.82 -6.21
C PRO A 107 -3.56 13.28 -6.58
N ASP A 108 -3.77 14.16 -5.60
CA ASP A 108 -3.17 15.49 -5.62
C ASP A 108 -1.64 15.39 -5.39
N ILE A 109 -1.21 14.39 -4.60
CA ILE A 109 0.19 14.03 -4.29
C ILE A 109 0.35 12.51 -4.17
#